data_AF-A0A7U9RGF9-F1
#
_entry.id   AF-A0A7U9RGF9-F1
#
_cell.length_a   1.000
_cell.length_b   1.000
_cell.length_c   1.000
_cell.angle_alpha   90.00
_cell.angle_beta   90.00
_cell.angle_gamma   90.00
#
_symmetry.space_group_name_H-M   'P 1'
#
loop_
_entity.id
_entity.type
_entity.pdbx_description
1 polymer ?
#
loop_
_entity_poly.entity_id
_entity_poly.type
_entity_poly.pdbx_seq_one_letter_code
_entity_poly.pdbx_strand_id
1 'polypeptide(L)'
;MELSFEDEKRNMWRFSGNNERFIRKVLETAKGERVLVVSKDGGEQLMKGIALLGKEKGNQITFNGYLKWTLTEGGKILLRYEDGNYYLSDREQEEEEYLKAIEGLHLVNGGEIKDVIKSLRAQQHGTSVVFLKNDVLVEELKRLGENNRACRIKPVSILHPPKVNYRKRNHRKENEQTFKEFMIGISAIDGALIADFQGKIHAIGAILDGEAVVEADMSRGARYNSLKNYINWLIKYKKYEPNQCFAVIMSEDGGIKVEIGSP
;
A
#
# COMPACT_ATOMS: atom_id res chain seq x y z
N MET A 1 -12.29 -27.57 -24.60
CA MET A 1 -12.80 -28.02 -23.29
C MET A 1 -12.30 -29.44 -23.06
N GLU A 2 -11.98 -29.80 -21.82
CA GLU A 2 -11.65 -31.19 -21.43
C GLU A 2 -12.93 -31.99 -21.15
N LEU A 3 -13.93 -31.33 -20.56
CA LEU A 3 -15.22 -31.93 -20.25
C LEU A 3 -16.32 -30.93 -20.61
N SER A 4 -17.28 -31.35 -21.43
CA SER A 4 -18.43 -30.54 -21.83
C SER A 4 -19.68 -30.98 -21.07
N PHE A 5 -20.51 -30.04 -20.65
CA PHE A 5 -21.79 -30.33 -20.02
C PHE A 5 -22.91 -30.49 -21.07
N GLU A 6 -23.82 -31.44 -20.82
CA GLU A 6 -24.92 -31.78 -21.73
C GLU A 6 -25.98 -30.67 -21.77
N ASP A 7 -26.35 -30.21 -22.97
CA ASP A 7 -27.37 -29.16 -23.16
C ASP A 7 -28.78 -29.61 -22.75
N GLU A 8 -29.08 -30.92 -22.79
CA GLU A 8 -30.39 -31.49 -22.40
C GLU A 8 -30.75 -31.20 -20.93
N LYS A 9 -29.76 -30.87 -20.09
CA LYS A 9 -29.94 -30.52 -18.67
C LYS A 9 -29.67 -29.03 -18.39
N ARG A 10 -29.98 -28.14 -19.34
CA ARG A 10 -29.74 -26.68 -19.25
C ARG A 10 -30.10 -26.05 -17.89
N ASN A 11 -31.23 -26.43 -17.30
CA ASN A 11 -31.66 -25.93 -15.98
C ASN A 11 -30.69 -26.29 -14.84
N MET A 12 -30.10 -27.49 -14.89
CA MET A 12 -29.14 -27.98 -13.90
C MET A 12 -27.81 -27.22 -13.99
N TRP A 13 -27.43 -26.76 -15.18
CA TRP A 13 -26.16 -26.09 -15.44
C TRP A 13 -26.19 -24.57 -15.25
N ARG A 14 -27.30 -24.01 -14.75
CA ARG A 14 -27.39 -22.56 -14.49
C ARG A 14 -26.38 -22.13 -13.43
N PHE A 15 -25.58 -21.13 -13.75
CA PHE A 15 -24.68 -20.46 -12.82
C PHE A 15 -25.44 -19.32 -12.14
N SER A 16 -26.14 -19.63 -11.05
CA SER A 16 -26.94 -18.67 -10.28
C SER A 16 -26.97 -19.03 -8.80
N GLY A 17 -27.32 -18.06 -7.95
CA GLY A 17 -27.40 -18.27 -6.50
C GLY A 17 -28.36 -19.41 -6.08
N ASN A 18 -29.40 -19.67 -6.86
CA ASN A 18 -30.35 -20.77 -6.60
C ASN A 18 -29.73 -22.17 -6.80
N ASN A 19 -28.51 -22.25 -7.37
CA ASN A 19 -27.81 -23.50 -7.67
C ASN A 19 -26.46 -23.63 -6.95
N GLU A 20 -26.26 -22.86 -5.88
CA GLU A 20 -24.97 -22.74 -5.18
C GLU A 20 -24.33 -24.06 -4.76
N ARG A 21 -25.12 -25.01 -4.23
CA ARG A 21 -24.63 -26.31 -3.75
C ARG A 21 -24.04 -27.13 -4.89
N PHE A 22 -24.68 -27.09 -6.07
CA PHE A 22 -24.21 -27.80 -7.24
C PHE A 22 -23.02 -27.10 -7.89
N ILE A 23 -23.05 -25.77 -8.00
CA ILE A 23 -21.92 -24.97 -8.49
C ILE A 23 -20.67 -25.25 -7.65
N ARG A 24 -20.79 -25.26 -6.31
CA ARG A 24 -19.68 -25.61 -5.42
C ARG A 24 -19.13 -27.01 -5.72
N LYS A 25 -20.00 -28.00 -5.90
CA LYS A 25 -19.60 -29.37 -6.23
C LYS A 25 -18.86 -29.45 -7.57
N VAL A 26 -19.31 -28.70 -8.57
CA VAL A 26 -18.65 -28.65 -9.89
C VAL A 26 -17.30 -27.91 -9.79
N LEU A 27 -17.22 -26.81 -9.04
CA LEU A 27 -15.98 -26.04 -8.83
C LEU A 27 -14.86 -26.88 -8.21
N GLU A 28 -15.18 -27.90 -7.39
CA GLU A 28 -14.17 -28.84 -6.87
C GLU A 28 -13.39 -29.59 -7.96
N THR A 29 -13.90 -29.64 -9.20
CA THR A 29 -13.21 -30.23 -10.36
C THR A 29 -12.27 -29.26 -11.07
N ALA A 30 -12.42 -27.95 -10.84
CA ALA A 30 -11.57 -26.89 -11.39
C ALA A 30 -10.33 -26.67 -10.52
N LYS A 31 -9.46 -27.68 -10.45
CA LYS A 31 -8.20 -27.66 -9.68
C LYS A 31 -6.98 -27.59 -10.60
N GLY A 32 -5.90 -26.99 -10.09
CA GLY A 32 -4.66 -26.79 -10.86
C GLY A 32 -4.91 -25.84 -12.02
N GLU A 33 -4.52 -26.24 -13.23
CA GLU A 33 -4.73 -25.45 -14.45
C GLU A 33 -6.14 -25.61 -15.04
N ARG A 34 -7.12 -26.16 -14.30
CA ARG A 34 -8.49 -26.36 -14.81
C ARG A 34 -9.41 -25.24 -14.37
N VAL A 35 -10.29 -24.82 -15.28
CA VAL A 35 -11.27 -23.77 -15.07
C VAL A 35 -12.69 -24.26 -15.39
N LEU A 36 -13.66 -23.79 -14.60
CA LEU A 36 -15.07 -23.88 -14.93
C LEU A 36 -15.42 -22.77 -15.92
N VAL A 37 -15.85 -23.13 -17.13
CA VAL A 37 -16.25 -22.18 -18.15
C VAL A 37 -17.73 -21.83 -17.98
N VAL A 38 -18.01 -20.55 -17.81
CA VAL A 38 -19.37 -20.01 -17.76
C VAL A 38 -19.55 -19.06 -18.94
N SER A 39 -20.64 -19.21 -19.67
CA SER A 39 -20.98 -18.30 -20.78
C SER A 39 -22.38 -17.72 -20.62
N LYS A 40 -22.60 -16.56 -21.22
CA LYS A 40 -23.93 -15.96 -21.32
C LYS A 40 -24.64 -16.47 -22.58
N ASP A 41 -25.86 -16.98 -22.43
CA ASP A 41 -26.67 -17.57 -23.49
C ASP A 41 -28.12 -17.12 -23.29
N GLY A 42 -28.65 -16.31 -24.22
CA GLY A 42 -30.03 -15.82 -24.14
C GLY A 42 -30.35 -14.98 -22.89
N GLY A 43 -29.34 -14.35 -22.27
CA GLY A 43 -29.50 -13.58 -21.03
C GLY A 43 -29.17 -14.35 -19.75
N GLU A 44 -29.05 -15.68 -19.83
CA GLU A 44 -28.73 -16.53 -18.69
C GLU A 44 -27.23 -16.87 -18.63
N GLN A 45 -26.69 -17.11 -17.43
CA GLN A 45 -25.35 -17.63 -17.24
C GLN A 45 -25.40 -19.16 -17.10
N LEU A 46 -24.68 -19.87 -17.97
CA LEU A 46 -24.65 -21.33 -18.02
C LEU A 46 -23.22 -21.83 -17.87
N MET A 47 -23.04 -22.82 -17.00
CA MET A 47 -21.82 -23.61 -16.94
C MET A 47 -21.74 -24.46 -18.22
N LYS A 48 -20.68 -24.30 -19.00
CA LYS A 48 -20.48 -25.03 -20.26
C LYS A 48 -19.60 -26.27 -20.09
N GLY A 49 -18.71 -26.25 -19.11
CA GLY A 49 -17.83 -27.39 -18.85
C GLY A 49 -16.54 -27.01 -18.15
N ILE A 50 -15.59 -27.96 -18.15
CA ILE A 50 -14.24 -27.79 -17.61
C ILE A 50 -13.25 -27.69 -18.77
N ALA A 51 -12.32 -26.76 -18.68
CA ALA A 51 -11.25 -26.57 -19.65
C ALA A 51 -9.91 -26.38 -18.95
N LEU A 52 -8.81 -26.60 -19.69
CA LEU A 52 -7.50 -26.10 -19.27
C LEU A 52 -7.44 -24.59 -19.44
N LEU A 53 -6.71 -23.95 -18.52
CA LEU A 53 -6.41 -22.53 -18.53
C LEU A 53 -5.65 -22.22 -19.83
N GLY A 54 -6.28 -21.45 -20.71
CA GLY A 54 -5.73 -21.03 -22.00
C GLY A 54 -5.68 -19.51 -22.11
N LYS A 55 -5.63 -18.99 -23.35
CA LYS A 55 -5.81 -17.54 -23.57
C LYS A 55 -7.17 -17.10 -23.03
N GLU A 56 -7.14 -16.27 -21.99
CA GLU A 56 -8.32 -15.75 -21.30
C GLU A 56 -9.30 -15.12 -22.30
N LYS A 57 -10.58 -15.46 -22.16
CA LYS A 57 -11.68 -14.80 -22.87
C LYS A 57 -12.65 -14.25 -21.84
N GLY A 58 -12.38 -13.02 -21.39
CA GLY A 58 -13.19 -12.30 -20.40
C GLY A 58 -12.70 -12.46 -18.97
N ASN A 59 -13.59 -12.19 -18.03
CA ASN A 59 -13.29 -12.17 -16.59
C ASN A 59 -13.04 -13.57 -16.02
N GLN A 60 -11.99 -13.70 -15.22
CA GLN A 60 -11.64 -14.92 -14.50
C GLN A 60 -11.59 -14.65 -13.00
N ILE A 61 -12.26 -15.49 -12.21
CA ILE A 61 -12.14 -15.50 -10.74
C ILE A 61 -11.31 -16.71 -10.33
N THR A 62 -10.20 -16.47 -9.66
CA THR A 62 -9.30 -17.50 -9.12
C THR A 62 -9.37 -17.49 -7.61
N PHE A 63 -9.72 -18.62 -7.00
CA PHE A 63 -9.71 -18.80 -5.54
C PHE A 63 -8.32 -19.29 -5.10
N ASN A 64 -7.57 -18.41 -4.44
CA ASN A 64 -6.16 -18.62 -4.07
C ASN A 64 -5.98 -19.16 -2.65
N GLY A 65 -7.07 -19.41 -1.91
CA GLY A 65 -7.04 -19.95 -0.56
C GLY A 65 -8.22 -19.49 0.28
N TYR A 66 -8.17 -19.80 1.58
CA TYR A 66 -9.18 -19.34 2.54
C TYR A 66 -9.21 -17.82 2.58
N LEU A 67 -10.38 -17.24 2.27
CA LEU A 67 -10.59 -15.78 2.17
C LEU A 67 -9.62 -15.07 1.21
N LYS A 68 -9.17 -15.76 0.14
CA LYS A 68 -8.28 -15.19 -0.87
C LYS A 68 -8.77 -15.50 -2.27
N TRP A 69 -9.03 -14.48 -3.08
CA TRP A 69 -9.38 -14.66 -4.49
C TRP A 69 -8.95 -13.46 -5.33
N THR A 70 -8.91 -13.64 -6.64
CA THR A 70 -8.51 -12.59 -7.60
C THR A 70 -9.39 -12.65 -8.82
N LEU A 71 -9.85 -11.47 -9.27
CA LEU A 71 -10.54 -11.23 -10.53
C LEU A 71 -9.52 -10.68 -11.53
N THR A 72 -9.37 -11.35 -12.67
CA THR A 72 -8.51 -10.94 -13.78
C THR A 72 -9.31 -10.76 -15.07
N GLU A 73 -8.81 -9.93 -15.98
CA GLU A 73 -9.28 -9.82 -17.36
C GLU A 73 -8.08 -9.67 -18.31
N GLY A 74 -7.92 -10.63 -19.24
CA GLY A 74 -6.82 -10.59 -20.21
C GLY A 74 -5.44 -10.68 -19.58
N GLY A 75 -5.31 -11.39 -18.46
CA GLY A 75 -4.10 -11.55 -17.66
C GLY A 75 -3.83 -10.41 -16.69
N LYS A 76 -4.62 -9.33 -16.71
CA LYS A 76 -4.49 -8.21 -15.78
C LYS A 76 -5.35 -8.41 -14.55
N ILE A 77 -4.81 -8.12 -13.37
CA ILE A 77 -5.57 -8.14 -12.12
C ILE A 77 -6.49 -6.91 -12.09
N LEU A 78 -7.80 -7.14 -11.96
CA LEU A 78 -8.80 -6.08 -11.78
C LEU A 78 -9.14 -5.87 -10.30
N LEU A 79 -9.22 -6.96 -9.54
CA LEU A 79 -9.56 -6.92 -8.12
C LEU A 79 -8.96 -8.12 -7.42
N ARG A 80 -8.28 -7.89 -6.30
CA ARG A 80 -7.80 -8.93 -5.39
C ARG A 80 -8.55 -8.79 -4.08
N TYR A 81 -8.88 -9.91 -3.48
CA TYR A 81 -9.44 -9.98 -2.14
C TYR A 81 -8.55 -10.86 -1.28
N GLU A 82 -8.21 -10.38 -0.09
CA GLU A 82 -7.42 -11.12 0.88
C GLU A 82 -7.85 -10.72 2.30
N ASP A 83 -8.39 -11.69 3.05
CA ASP A 83 -8.70 -11.57 4.48
C ASP A 83 -9.56 -10.34 4.83
N GLY A 84 -10.64 -10.11 4.06
CA GLY A 84 -11.54 -8.97 4.25
C GLY A 84 -11.15 -7.70 3.51
N ASN A 85 -9.96 -7.64 2.92
CA ASN A 85 -9.44 -6.46 2.22
C ASN A 85 -9.58 -6.58 0.71
N TYR A 86 -9.79 -5.45 0.04
CA TYR A 86 -9.94 -5.35 -1.41
C TYR A 86 -8.78 -4.52 -1.99
N TYR A 87 -8.17 -4.99 -3.08
CA TYR A 87 -7.08 -4.31 -3.77
C TYR A 87 -7.41 -4.20 -5.25
N LEU A 88 -7.57 -2.96 -5.75
CA LEU A 88 -7.95 -2.66 -7.14
C LEU A 88 -6.75 -2.45 -8.07
N SER A 89 -5.56 -2.24 -7.51
CA SER A 89 -4.35 -1.93 -8.25
C SER A 89 -3.45 -3.16 -8.42
N ASP A 90 -2.69 -3.14 -9.51
CA ASP A 90 -1.54 -4.01 -9.65
C ASP A 90 -0.43 -3.48 -8.71
N ARG A 91 -0.09 -4.27 -7.69
CA ARG A 91 1.00 -3.93 -6.76
C ARG A 91 2.31 -3.67 -7.49
N GLU A 92 2.55 -4.33 -8.63
CA GLU A 92 3.75 -4.11 -9.42
C GLU A 92 3.76 -2.70 -10.03
N GLN A 93 2.61 -2.25 -10.54
CA GLN A 93 2.47 -0.90 -11.09
C GLN A 93 2.63 0.17 -10.00
N GLU A 94 2.01 0.00 -8.83
CA GLU A 94 2.19 0.94 -7.72
C GLU A 94 3.65 1.03 -7.26
N GLU A 95 4.34 -0.12 -7.23
CA GLU A 95 5.75 -0.17 -6.85
C GLU A 95 6.63 0.53 -7.89
N GLU A 96 6.37 0.36 -9.18
CA GLU A 96 7.03 1.13 -10.24
C GLU A 96 6.78 2.64 -10.15
N GLU A 97 5.54 3.06 -9.94
CA GLU A 97 5.16 4.48 -9.81
C GLU A 97 5.88 5.14 -8.62
N TYR A 98 5.88 4.45 -7.47
CA TYR A 98 6.62 4.85 -6.29
C TYR A 98 8.13 5.00 -6.56
N LEU A 99 8.76 4.01 -7.19
CA LEU A 99 10.20 4.03 -7.48
C LEU A 99 10.57 5.17 -8.44
N LYS A 100 9.77 5.38 -9.49
CA LYS A 100 9.94 6.48 -10.45
C LYS A 100 9.81 7.84 -9.76
N ALA A 101 8.85 8.01 -8.84
CA ALA A 101 8.68 9.26 -8.10
C ALA A 101 9.91 9.59 -7.23
N ILE A 102 10.46 8.59 -6.51
CA ILE A 102 11.68 8.80 -5.70
C ILE A 102 12.90 9.09 -6.57
N GLU A 103 13.03 8.45 -7.74
CA GLU A 103 14.12 8.72 -8.69
C GLU A 103 14.04 10.13 -9.27
N GLY A 104 12.84 10.61 -9.60
CA GLY A 104 12.60 11.97 -10.10
C GLY A 104 12.92 13.08 -9.11
N LEU A 105 13.03 12.79 -7.82
CA LEU A 105 13.48 13.75 -6.80
C LEU A 105 15.00 13.98 -6.82
N HIS A 106 15.77 13.13 -7.54
CA HIS A 106 17.22 13.23 -7.65
C HIS A 106 17.94 13.35 -6.28
N LEU A 107 17.46 12.61 -5.28
CA LEU A 107 18.03 12.59 -3.94
C LEU A 107 19.42 11.94 -3.94
N VAL A 108 20.40 12.59 -3.30
CA VAL A 108 21.76 12.04 -3.14
C VAL A 108 21.74 10.65 -2.49
N ASN A 109 20.87 10.44 -1.50
CA ASN A 109 20.72 9.19 -0.76
C ASN A 109 19.44 8.42 -1.16
N GLY A 110 19.00 8.51 -2.42
CA GLY A 110 17.74 7.90 -2.88
C GLY A 110 17.60 6.41 -2.58
N GLY A 111 18.71 5.66 -2.62
CA GLY A 111 18.73 4.23 -2.22
C GLY A 111 18.36 4.01 -0.75
N GLU A 112 18.99 4.73 0.17
CA GLU A 112 18.70 4.63 1.60
C GLU A 112 17.26 5.07 1.92
N ILE A 113 16.75 6.10 1.24
CA ILE A 113 15.36 6.54 1.39
C ILE A 113 14.40 5.44 0.95
N LYS A 114 14.69 4.73 -0.14
CA LYS A 114 13.89 3.57 -0.58
C LYS A 114 13.87 2.48 0.49
N ASP A 115 15.03 2.18 1.09
CA ASP A 115 15.13 1.17 2.15
C ASP A 115 14.39 1.58 3.43
N VAL A 116 14.42 2.87 3.77
CA VAL A 116 13.63 3.43 4.87
C VAL A 116 12.14 3.24 4.63
N ILE A 117 11.65 3.61 3.44
CA ILE A 117 10.23 3.49 3.08
C ILE A 117 9.79 2.02 3.12
N LYS A 118 10.61 1.11 2.59
CA LYS A 118 10.36 -0.34 2.69
C LYS A 118 10.29 -0.83 4.13
N SER A 119 11.17 -0.32 5.00
CA SER A 119 11.19 -0.67 6.43
C SER A 119 9.95 -0.17 7.17
N LEU A 120 9.45 1.03 6.83
CA LEU A 120 8.21 1.58 7.37
C LEU A 120 6.96 0.91 6.79
N ARG A 121 7.00 0.43 5.54
CA ARG A 121 5.89 -0.32 4.91
C ARG A 121 5.63 -1.66 5.60
N ALA A 122 6.64 -2.28 6.19
CA ALA A 122 6.51 -3.58 6.86
C ALA A 122 5.65 -3.53 8.14
N GLN A 123 5.23 -2.33 8.57
CA GLN A 123 4.42 -2.11 9.76
C GLN A 123 2.93 -2.39 9.47
N GLN A 124 2.22 -2.98 10.43
CA GLN A 124 0.82 -3.40 10.24
C GLN A 124 -0.21 -2.26 10.22
N HIS A 125 0.23 -1.02 10.49
CA HIS A 125 -0.64 0.16 10.53
C HIS A 125 -0.25 1.15 9.45
N GLY A 126 -1.25 1.82 8.88
CA GLY A 126 -1.04 2.83 7.85
C GLY A 126 -0.14 3.94 8.39
N THR A 127 1.00 4.17 7.74
CA THR A 127 2.05 5.07 8.21
C THR A 127 2.22 6.25 7.27
N SER A 128 2.45 7.43 7.82
CA SER A 128 2.78 8.64 7.07
C SER A 128 4.16 9.13 7.44
N VAL A 129 4.94 9.54 6.45
CA VAL A 129 6.19 10.25 6.68
C VAL A 129 6.32 11.44 5.73
N VAL A 130 6.79 12.57 6.26
CA VAL A 130 7.21 13.71 5.48
C VAL A 130 8.73 13.79 5.54
N PHE A 131 9.35 13.86 4.38
CA PHE A 131 10.78 14.05 4.22
C PHE A 131 11.05 15.51 3.89
N LEU A 132 11.94 16.13 4.66
CA LEU A 132 12.30 17.54 4.52
C LEU A 132 13.81 17.68 4.33
N LYS A 133 14.21 18.59 3.45
CA LYS A 133 15.59 19.06 3.36
C LYS A 133 15.97 19.80 4.65
N ASN A 134 17.25 19.78 5.03
CA ASN A 134 17.72 20.23 6.35
C ASN A 134 17.29 21.67 6.73
N ASP A 135 17.27 22.59 5.79
CA ASP A 135 16.81 23.97 6.00
C ASP A 135 15.32 24.01 6.37
N VAL A 136 14.47 23.38 5.55
CA VAL A 136 13.03 23.27 5.79
C VAL A 136 12.73 22.49 7.08
N LEU A 137 13.46 21.42 7.33
CA LEU A 137 13.33 20.56 8.50
C LEU A 137 13.50 21.35 9.80
N VAL A 138 14.55 22.16 9.90
CA VAL A 138 14.84 22.95 11.11
C VAL A 138 13.71 23.94 11.40
N GLU A 139 13.21 24.61 10.36
CA GLU A 139 12.12 25.57 10.48
C GLU A 139 10.80 24.89 10.88
N GLU A 140 10.43 23.78 10.24
CA GLU A 140 9.18 23.09 10.53
C GLU A 140 9.21 22.36 11.87
N LEU A 141 10.33 21.76 12.28
CA LEU A 141 10.48 21.20 13.63
C LEU A 141 10.34 22.28 14.70
N LYS A 142 10.84 23.49 14.45
CA LYS A 142 10.65 24.62 15.35
C LYS A 142 9.17 25.02 15.40
N ARG A 143 8.56 25.31 14.24
CA ARG A 143 7.16 25.77 14.14
C ARG A 143 6.17 24.78 14.76
N LEU A 144 6.27 23.51 14.40
CA LEU A 144 5.38 22.47 14.92
C LEU A 144 5.69 22.17 16.40
N GLY A 145 6.97 22.15 16.78
CA GLY A 145 7.39 21.89 18.14
C GLY A 145 6.95 22.97 19.13
N GLU A 146 7.07 24.25 18.79
CA GLU A 146 6.66 25.38 19.64
C GLU A 146 5.17 25.37 19.97
N ASN A 147 4.35 24.74 19.13
CA ASN A 147 2.91 24.66 19.29
C ASN A 147 2.42 23.26 19.76
N ASN A 148 3.33 22.38 20.22
CA ASN A 148 3.01 21.00 20.61
C ASN A 148 2.30 20.19 19.52
N ARG A 149 2.63 20.46 18.25
CA ARG A 149 2.07 19.77 17.08
C ARG A 149 2.94 18.63 16.59
N ALA A 150 4.10 18.41 17.20
CA ALA A 150 4.95 17.27 16.92
C ALA A 150 5.79 16.90 18.16
N CYS A 151 5.94 15.60 18.44
CA CYS A 151 6.84 15.12 19.47
C CYS A 151 8.26 15.05 18.90
N ARG A 152 9.08 16.07 19.19
CA ARG A 152 10.48 16.13 18.74
C ARG A 152 11.32 15.11 19.49
N ILE A 153 12.10 14.34 18.75
CA ILE A 153 13.00 13.33 19.29
C ILE A 153 14.44 13.62 18.90
N LYS A 154 15.39 12.95 19.55
CA LYS A 154 16.76 12.88 19.02
C LYS A 154 16.72 12.14 17.68
N PRO A 155 17.49 12.55 16.66
CA PRO A 155 17.45 11.90 15.36
C PRO A 155 17.76 10.41 15.46
N VAL A 156 16.88 9.57 14.92
CA VAL A 156 17.07 8.11 14.88
C VAL A 156 17.11 7.62 13.44
N SER A 157 18.13 6.84 13.08
CA SER A 157 18.16 6.16 11.78
C SER A 157 17.40 4.84 11.86
N ILE A 158 16.50 4.63 10.90
CA ILE A 158 15.71 3.40 10.78
C ILE A 158 16.57 2.25 10.24
N LEU A 159 17.53 2.54 9.37
CA LEU A 159 18.44 1.52 8.82
C LEU A 159 19.60 1.19 9.74
N HIS A 160 20.02 2.16 10.55
CA HIS A 160 21.19 2.05 11.42
C HIS A 160 20.78 2.24 12.88
N PRO A 161 20.24 1.20 13.53
CA PRO A 161 19.83 1.30 14.92
C PRO A 161 20.98 1.78 15.80
N PRO A 162 20.73 2.68 16.77
CA PRO A 162 21.75 3.12 17.69
C PRO A 162 22.31 1.90 18.44
N LYS A 163 23.64 1.84 18.58
CA LYS A 163 24.30 0.81 19.38
C LYS A 163 23.93 1.02 20.86
N VAL A 164 22.86 0.36 21.30
CA VAL A 164 22.50 0.37 22.73
C VAL A 164 23.55 -0.47 23.45
N ASN A 165 24.25 0.15 24.42
CA ASN A 165 25.18 -0.54 25.31
C ASN A 165 24.40 -1.43 26.28
N TYR A 166 23.80 -2.52 25.79
CA TYR A 166 23.43 -3.62 26.66
C TYR A 166 24.72 -4.23 27.21
N ARG A 167 24.95 -4.08 28.52
CA ARG A 167 26.11 -4.59 29.27
C ARG A 167 26.29 -6.12 29.22
N LYS A 168 25.60 -6.85 28.33
CA LYS A 168 25.69 -8.30 28.20
C LYS A 168 26.14 -8.68 26.79
N ARG A 169 27.35 -9.24 26.72
CA ARG A 169 27.93 -9.92 25.56
C ARG A 169 26.95 -10.99 25.05
N ASN A 170 26.69 -10.98 23.74
CA ASN A 170 26.22 -12.12 22.91
C ASN A 170 24.80 -12.14 22.31
N HIS A 171 24.09 -11.03 22.12
CA HIS A 171 22.80 -11.07 21.40
C HIS A 171 22.62 -9.99 20.34
N ARG A 172 23.22 -10.18 19.15
CA ARG A 172 23.02 -9.31 17.97
C ARG A 172 21.58 -9.42 17.43
N LYS A 173 20.98 -10.62 17.46
CA LYS A 173 19.60 -10.87 16.99
C LYS A 173 18.53 -10.24 17.91
N GLU A 174 18.75 -10.20 19.22
CA GLU A 174 17.80 -9.54 20.14
C GLU A 174 17.78 -8.02 19.92
N ASN A 175 18.93 -7.40 19.67
CA ASN A 175 19.00 -5.97 19.39
C ASN A 175 18.23 -5.57 18.11
N GLU A 176 18.28 -6.39 17.06
CA GLU A 176 17.51 -6.14 15.82
C GLU A 176 16.00 -6.31 16.05
N GLN A 177 15.59 -7.31 16.82
CA GLN A 177 14.19 -7.54 17.15
C GLN A 177 13.61 -6.42 18.02
N THR A 178 14.32 -6.02 19.09
CA THR A 178 13.91 -4.90 19.95
C THR A 178 13.83 -3.58 19.18
N PHE A 179 14.73 -3.37 18.21
CA PHE A 179 14.66 -2.19 17.37
C PHE A 179 13.47 -2.20 16.41
N LYS A 180 13.14 -3.37 15.83
CA LYS A 180 11.91 -3.52 15.03
C LYS A 180 10.65 -3.23 15.87
N GLU A 181 10.59 -3.74 17.10
CA GLU A 181 9.48 -3.47 18.03
C GLU A 181 9.38 -1.98 18.39
N PHE A 182 10.51 -1.32 18.60
CA PHE A 182 10.56 0.13 18.80
C PHE A 182 10.05 0.90 17.57
N MET A 183 10.44 0.48 16.37
CA MET A 183 9.97 1.07 15.12
C MET A 183 8.47 0.86 14.90
N ILE A 184 7.95 -0.35 15.19
CA ILE A 184 6.50 -0.64 15.22
C ILE A 184 5.80 0.38 16.13
N GLY A 185 6.30 0.54 17.36
CA GLY A 185 5.72 1.45 18.34
C GLY A 185 5.73 2.92 17.88
N ILE A 186 6.80 3.38 17.25
CA ILE A 186 6.87 4.75 16.70
C ILE A 186 5.87 4.95 15.57
N SER A 187 5.80 4.01 14.62
CA SER A 187 4.89 4.11 13.47
C SER A 187 3.41 3.96 13.83
N ALA A 188 3.11 3.35 14.98
CA ALA A 188 1.75 3.17 15.47
C ALA A 188 1.14 4.44 16.09
N ILE A 189 1.93 5.49 16.32
CA ILE A 189 1.43 6.76 16.84
C ILE A 189 0.65 7.49 15.73
N ASP A 190 -0.54 7.98 16.07
CA ASP A 190 -1.35 8.80 15.17
C ASP A 190 -0.62 10.05 14.70
N GLY A 191 -0.75 10.35 13.42
CA GLY A 191 -0.11 11.50 12.76
C GLY A 191 0.99 11.05 11.79
N ALA A 192 1.97 11.92 11.57
CA ALA A 192 3.06 11.68 10.64
C ALA A 192 4.42 11.63 11.35
N LEU A 193 5.35 10.88 10.75
CA LEU A 193 6.77 10.99 11.03
C LEU A 193 7.35 12.17 10.26
N ILE A 194 8.32 12.87 10.85
CA ILE A 194 9.12 13.88 10.15
C ILE A 194 10.55 13.36 10.04
N ALA A 195 11.04 13.23 8.82
CA ALA A 195 12.36 12.71 8.51
C ALA A 195 13.19 13.67 7.66
N ASP A 196 14.51 13.53 7.72
CA ASP A 196 15.43 14.21 6.80
C ASP A 196 15.70 13.38 5.54
N PHE A 197 16.38 13.97 4.56
CA PHE A 197 16.81 13.27 3.33
C PHE A 197 17.94 12.25 3.54
N GLN A 198 18.40 12.05 4.79
CA GLN A 198 19.26 10.92 5.19
C GLN A 198 18.44 9.76 5.79
N GLY A 199 17.10 9.87 5.81
CA GLY A 199 16.23 8.84 6.34
C GLY A 199 16.21 8.76 7.87
N LYS A 200 16.66 9.80 8.57
CA LYS A 200 16.56 9.88 10.03
C LYS A 200 15.25 10.53 10.44
N ILE A 201 14.57 9.94 11.43
CA ILE A 201 13.35 10.50 12.03
C ILE A 201 13.74 11.52 13.09
N HIS A 202 13.15 12.71 13.03
CA HIS A 202 13.35 13.82 13.96
C HIS A 202 12.12 14.14 14.80
N ALA A 203 10.93 13.74 14.36
CA ALA A 203 9.71 13.86 15.14
C ALA A 203 8.71 12.74 14.82
N ILE A 204 7.86 12.45 15.81
CA ILE A 204 6.81 11.42 15.75
C ILE A 204 5.47 12.05 16.13
N GLY A 205 4.37 11.46 15.66
CA GLY A 205 3.01 11.94 15.93
C GLY A 205 2.78 13.38 15.50
N ALA A 206 3.39 13.80 14.38
CA ALA A 206 3.25 15.16 13.88
C ALA A 206 1.85 15.37 13.31
N ILE A 207 1.19 16.42 13.79
CA ILE A 207 -0.06 16.93 13.25
C ILE A 207 0.32 18.01 12.23
N LEU A 208 0.33 17.61 10.97
CA LEU A 208 0.73 18.45 9.85
C LEU A 208 -0.38 19.46 9.53
N ASP A 209 -0.27 20.66 10.10
CA ASP A 209 -1.17 21.77 9.82
C ASP A 209 -0.59 22.79 8.85
N GLY A 210 -1.50 23.57 8.30
CA GLY A 210 -1.28 24.61 7.30
C GLY A 210 -2.65 25.13 6.85
N GLU A 211 -2.64 26.05 5.89
CA GLU A 211 -3.88 26.47 5.23
C GLU A 211 -4.38 25.38 4.28
N ALA A 212 -5.69 25.35 4.01
CA ALA A 212 -6.25 24.49 2.98
C ALA A 212 -6.02 25.13 1.60
N VAL A 213 -5.05 24.60 0.85
CA VAL A 213 -4.53 25.22 -0.38
C VAL A 213 -4.75 24.39 -1.64
N VAL A 214 -5.25 23.18 -1.49
CA VAL A 214 -5.61 22.26 -2.56
C VAL A 214 -6.90 21.55 -2.22
N GLU A 215 -7.69 21.24 -3.26
CA GLU A 215 -8.91 20.47 -3.11
C GLU A 215 -8.62 19.05 -2.62
N ALA A 216 -9.41 18.62 -1.63
CA ALA A 216 -9.34 17.27 -1.07
C ALA A 216 -10.04 16.27 -1.99
N ASP A 217 -9.49 15.07 -2.11
CA ASP A 217 -10.13 13.97 -2.82
C ASP A 217 -11.00 13.17 -1.83
N MET A 218 -12.32 13.27 -1.95
CA MET A 218 -13.28 12.58 -1.07
C MET A 218 -13.24 11.06 -1.19
N SER A 219 -12.65 10.51 -2.26
CA SER A 219 -12.44 9.07 -2.39
C SER A 219 -11.24 8.57 -1.56
N ARG A 220 -10.44 9.48 -1.00
CA ARG A 220 -9.21 9.19 -0.26
C ARG A 220 -9.36 9.54 1.23
N GLY A 221 -8.60 8.83 2.06
CA GLY A 221 -8.62 9.03 3.51
C GLY A 221 -7.99 10.35 3.98
N ALA A 222 -8.30 10.73 5.22
CA ALA A 222 -7.79 11.97 5.85
C ALA A 222 -6.26 12.07 5.79
N ARG A 223 -5.55 10.97 6.05
CA ARG A 223 -4.07 10.89 5.98
C ARG A 223 -3.53 11.38 4.63
N TYR A 224 -4.09 10.88 3.53
CA TYR A 224 -3.67 11.28 2.19
C TYR A 224 -3.94 12.76 1.94
N ASN A 225 -5.16 13.23 2.22
CA ASN A 225 -5.54 14.61 1.99
C ASN A 225 -4.73 15.60 2.86
N SER A 226 -4.44 15.26 4.11
CA SER A 226 -3.61 16.08 5.00
C SER A 226 -2.18 16.21 4.49
N LEU A 227 -1.53 15.10 4.09
CA LEU A 227 -0.15 15.15 3.58
C LEU A 227 -0.08 15.89 2.24
N LYS A 228 -1.02 15.62 1.32
CA LYS A 228 -1.16 16.36 0.06
C LYS A 228 -1.27 17.86 0.30
N ASN A 229 -2.18 18.26 1.19
CA ASN A 229 -2.35 19.66 1.51
C ASN A 229 -1.11 20.27 2.15
N TYR A 230 -0.49 19.57 3.10
CA TYR A 230 0.69 20.07 3.81
C TYR A 230 1.88 20.33 2.88
N ILE A 231 2.22 19.40 2.00
CA ILE A 231 3.32 19.59 1.03
C ILE A 231 3.00 20.76 0.09
N ASN A 232 1.77 20.87 -0.41
CA ASN A 232 1.40 21.99 -1.28
C ASN A 232 1.37 23.33 -0.54
N TRP A 233 1.04 23.36 0.76
CA TRP A 233 1.10 24.56 1.58
C TRP A 233 2.54 25.02 1.80
N LEU A 234 3.45 24.09 2.09
CA LEU A 234 4.88 24.35 2.18
C LEU A 234 5.43 25.01 0.90
N ILE A 235 5.04 24.52 -0.28
CA ILE A 235 5.50 25.10 -1.54
C ILE A 235 4.83 26.45 -1.82
N LYS A 236 3.50 26.50 -1.82
CA LYS A 236 2.76 27.69 -2.28
C LYS A 236 2.86 28.87 -1.32
N TYR A 237 2.87 28.63 -0.02
CA TYR A 237 2.80 29.68 1.00
C TYR A 237 4.12 29.90 1.71
N LYS A 238 4.85 28.83 2.06
CA LYS A 238 6.20 28.96 2.63
C LYS A 238 7.29 29.19 1.58
N LYS A 239 6.93 29.10 0.28
CA LYS A 239 7.83 29.35 -0.86
C LYS A 239 9.06 28.44 -0.87
N TYR A 240 8.91 27.22 -0.35
CA TYR A 240 9.92 26.18 -0.53
C TYR A 240 9.84 25.59 -1.93
N GLU A 241 10.98 25.15 -2.45
CA GLU A 241 11.07 24.49 -3.75
C GLU A 241 10.49 23.06 -3.68
N PRO A 242 9.87 22.56 -4.77
CA PRO A 242 9.30 21.20 -4.81
C PRO A 242 10.28 20.06 -4.45
N ASN A 243 11.58 20.27 -4.66
CA ASN A 243 12.61 19.29 -4.31
C ASN A 243 13.08 19.35 -2.84
N GLN A 244 12.55 20.27 -2.04
CA GLN A 244 12.91 20.42 -0.63
C GLN A 244 12.01 19.62 0.32
N CYS A 245 10.86 19.13 -0.16
CA CYS A 245 9.95 18.34 0.65
C CYS A 245 9.14 17.36 -0.19
N PHE A 246 8.89 16.18 0.36
CA PHE A 246 7.92 15.24 -0.19
C PHE A 246 7.29 14.41 0.93
N ALA A 247 6.13 13.84 0.65
CA ALA A 247 5.40 12.98 1.55
C ALA A 247 5.36 11.55 1.01
N VAL A 248 5.37 10.57 1.92
CA VAL A 248 5.09 9.18 1.60
C VAL A 248 3.95 8.69 2.48
N ILE A 249 2.90 8.20 1.82
CA ILE A 249 1.72 7.65 2.42
C ILE A 249 1.76 6.14 2.21
N MET A 250 1.81 5.39 3.31
CA MET A 250 1.70 3.94 3.31
C MET A 250 0.33 3.56 3.85
N SER A 251 -0.47 2.91 3.01
CA SER A 251 -1.79 2.43 3.36
C SER A 251 -1.70 1.08 4.09
N GLU A 252 -2.74 0.75 4.86
CA GLU A 252 -2.85 -0.54 5.58
C GLU A 252 -2.94 -1.74 4.62
N ASP A 253 -3.45 -1.52 3.42
CA ASP A 253 -3.49 -2.48 2.31
C ASP A 253 -2.10 -2.67 1.63
N GLY A 254 -1.07 -1.97 2.11
CA GLY A 254 0.30 -2.05 1.64
C GLY A 254 0.58 -1.20 0.40
N GLY A 255 -0.37 -0.39 -0.07
CA GLY A 255 -0.15 0.60 -1.12
C GLY A 255 0.81 1.71 -0.66
N ILE A 256 1.69 2.15 -1.55
CA ILE A 256 2.61 3.27 -1.30
C ILE A 256 2.28 4.39 -2.28
N LYS A 257 2.13 5.61 -1.76
CA LYS A 257 1.98 6.79 -2.58
C LYS A 257 2.98 7.86 -2.17
N VAL A 258 3.67 8.42 -3.16
CA VAL A 258 4.57 9.55 -2.99
C VAL A 258 3.84 10.81 -3.44
N GLU A 259 3.89 11.84 -2.60
CA GLU A 259 3.33 13.14 -2.92
C GLU A 259 4.46 14.16 -2.97
N ILE A 260 4.60 14.79 -4.13
CA ILE A 260 5.54 15.88 -4.39
C ILE A 260 4.66 17.07 -4.71
N GLY A 261 4.83 18.18 -4.00
CA GLY A 261 3.93 19.31 -4.20
C GLY A 261 4.18 19.97 -5.53
N SER A 262 3.12 20.58 -6.07
CA SER A 262 3.16 21.31 -7.32
C SER A 262 3.37 22.80 -7.03
N PRO A 263 4.22 23.50 -7.80
CA PRO A 263 4.40 24.95 -7.67
C PRO A 263 3.09 25.73 -7.86
#